data_AF-A0A395HWG8-F1
#
_entry.id   AF-A0A395HWG8-F1
#
_cell.length_a   1.000
_cell.length_b   1.000
_cell.length_c   1.000
_cell.angle_alpha   90.00
_cell.angle_beta   90.00
_cell.angle_gamma   90.00
#
_symmetry.space_group_name_H-M   'P 1'
#
loop_
_entity.id
_entity.type
_entity.pdbx_description
1 polymer ?
#
loop_
_entity_poly.entity_id
_entity_poly.type
_entity_poly.pdbx_seq_one_letter_code
_entity_poly.pdbx_strand_id
1 'polypeptide(L)'
;MLRFGDEDGGANKHVYGDRAVSFFFVYYVFFGLSFQGIRWLLPVELNSLSMRTKGAALGTATNSTNFMVVEITPVGIQNLRGKFYITSTVFNFAFVPIVYLFYPETANRSLEDIDRFMQESNGVFVHNVPEATGVERPLRFVALENERLQLGATIAEGKMGAGQMEHKETV
;
A
#
# COMPACT_ATOMS: atom_id res chain seq x y z
N MET A 1 -20.32 -17.85 23.04
CA MET A 1 -19.77 -19.20 22.79
C MET A 1 -20.65 -19.88 21.75
N LEU A 2 -20.12 -20.13 20.55
CA LEU A 2 -20.87 -20.57 19.36
C LEU A 2 -21.47 -21.97 19.54
N ARG A 3 -22.78 -22.07 19.78
CA ARG A 3 -23.54 -23.34 19.69
C ARG A 3 -24.02 -23.54 18.26
N PHE A 4 -23.21 -24.17 17.42
CA PHE A 4 -23.65 -24.84 16.18
C PHE A 4 -24.00 -26.31 16.44
N GLY A 5 -24.46 -26.64 17.65
CA GLY A 5 -24.29 -27.97 18.21
C GLY A 5 -25.54 -28.80 18.46
N ASP A 6 -26.75 -28.24 18.45
CA ASP A 6 -27.84 -28.92 19.20
C ASP A 6 -28.84 -29.73 18.37
N GLU A 7 -28.74 -29.75 17.04
CA GLU A 7 -29.52 -30.69 16.25
C GLU A 7 -28.56 -31.43 15.31
N ASP A 8 -28.67 -32.76 15.33
CA ASP A 8 -27.89 -33.76 14.61
C ASP A 8 -26.63 -34.30 15.33
N GLY A 9 -26.79 -35.50 15.88
CA GLY A 9 -25.72 -36.38 16.31
C GLY A 9 -24.90 -36.87 15.11
N GLY A 10 -23.59 -36.63 15.13
CA GLY A 10 -22.69 -37.10 14.08
C GLY A 10 -21.24 -37.02 14.53
N ALA A 11 -20.55 -38.16 14.52
CA ALA A 11 -19.14 -38.36 14.90
C ALA A 11 -18.11 -37.46 14.16
N ASN A 12 -18.58 -36.62 13.23
CA ASN A 12 -17.75 -35.76 12.37
C ASN A 12 -17.70 -34.29 12.81
N LYS A 13 -18.36 -33.87 13.91
CA LYS A 13 -18.34 -32.47 14.40
C LYS A 13 -16.93 -31.93 14.66
N HIS A 14 -16.05 -32.75 15.24
CA HIS A 14 -14.65 -32.39 15.44
C HIS A 14 -13.92 -32.17 14.11
N VAL A 15 -14.15 -33.04 13.13
CA VAL A 15 -13.51 -32.96 11.80
C VAL A 15 -13.90 -31.68 11.07
N TYR A 16 -15.16 -31.23 11.15
CA TYR A 16 -15.59 -29.97 10.54
C TYR A 16 -15.05 -28.74 11.29
N GLY A 17 -15.00 -28.79 12.63
CA GLY A 17 -14.43 -27.74 13.46
C GLY A 17 -12.93 -27.55 13.20
N ASP A 18 -12.16 -28.64 13.22
CA ASP A 18 -10.71 -28.64 13.01
C ASP A 18 -10.36 -28.10 11.61
N ARG A 19 -11.12 -28.50 10.59
CA ARG A 19 -10.97 -27.98 9.22
C ARG A 19 -11.25 -26.48 9.17
N ALA A 20 -12.37 -26.01 9.75
CA ALA A 20 -12.71 -24.59 9.76
C ALA A 20 -11.60 -23.74 10.43
N VAL A 21 -11.07 -24.20 11.57
CA VAL A 21 -9.97 -23.52 12.28
C VAL A 21 -8.71 -23.45 11.41
N SER A 22 -8.34 -24.54 10.72
CA SER A 22 -7.17 -24.54 9.83
C SER A 22 -7.29 -23.51 8.69
N PHE A 23 -8.46 -23.38 8.06
CA PHE A 23 -8.70 -22.39 7.01
C PHE A 23 -8.63 -20.94 7.56
N PHE A 24 -9.11 -20.70 8.78
CA PHE A 24 -8.96 -19.39 9.42
C PHE A 24 -7.50 -19.02 9.63
N PHE A 25 -6.66 -19.95 10.10
CA PHE A 25 -5.22 -19.70 10.26
C PHE A 25 -4.55 -19.36 8.94
N VAL A 26 -4.83 -20.12 7.88
CA VAL A 26 -4.30 -19.85 6.54
C VAL A 26 -4.73 -18.46 6.05
N TYR A 27 -6.00 -18.11 6.21
CA TYR A 27 -6.51 -16.78 5.89
C TYR A 27 -5.79 -15.68 6.67
N TYR A 28 -5.58 -15.85 7.99
CA TYR A 28 -4.88 -14.86 8.82
C TYR A 28 -3.44 -14.63 8.39
N VAL A 29 -2.73 -15.69 7.96
CA VAL A 29 -1.35 -15.57 7.46
C VAL A 29 -1.32 -14.73 6.17
N PHE A 30 -2.14 -15.06 5.18
CA PHE A 30 -2.19 -14.29 3.92
C PHE A 30 -2.67 -12.85 4.13
N PHE A 31 -3.65 -12.65 5.02
CA PHE A 31 -4.16 -11.33 5.35
C PHE A 31 -3.09 -10.46 6.05
N GLY A 32 -2.32 -11.06 6.96
CA GLY A 32 -1.21 -10.38 7.64
C GLY A 32 -0.09 -9.97 6.70
N LEU A 33 0.33 -10.87 5.81
CA LEU A 33 1.42 -10.59 4.87
C LEU A 33 1.02 -9.61 3.76
N SER A 34 -0.20 -9.74 3.24
CA SER A 34 -0.64 -8.94 2.09
C SER A 34 -1.24 -7.63 2.59
N PHE A 35 -2.47 -7.66 3.08
CA PHE A 35 -3.25 -6.44 3.28
C PHE A 35 -2.77 -5.62 4.46
N GLN A 36 -2.38 -6.27 5.56
CA GLN A 36 -1.95 -5.57 6.76
C GLN A 36 -0.58 -4.92 6.57
N GLY A 37 0.40 -5.62 6.00
CA GLY A 37 1.72 -5.03 5.72
C GLY A 37 1.65 -3.86 4.75
N ILE A 38 0.93 -4.06 3.63
CA ILE A 38 0.80 -3.07 2.55
C ILE A 38 0.12 -1.77 3.04
N ARG A 39 -0.91 -1.85 3.89
CA ARG A 39 -1.63 -0.67 4.43
C ARG A 39 -0.71 0.31 5.18
N TRP A 40 0.29 -0.18 5.90
CA TRP A 40 1.19 0.68 6.68
C TRP A 40 2.33 1.25 5.83
N LEU A 41 2.71 0.54 4.78
CA LEU A 41 3.79 0.92 3.87
C LEU A 41 3.32 1.98 2.85
N LEU A 42 2.15 1.79 2.25
CA LEU A 42 1.65 2.67 1.18
C LEU A 42 1.55 4.15 1.55
N PRO A 43 1.10 4.56 2.75
CA PRO A 43 1.02 5.97 3.10
C PRO A 43 2.38 6.67 3.13
N VAL A 44 3.47 5.96 3.42
CA VAL A 44 4.81 6.56 3.42
C VAL A 44 5.42 6.65 2.02
N GLU A 45 5.00 5.75 1.12
CA GLU A 45 5.43 5.70 -0.28
C GLU A 45 4.66 6.68 -1.17
N LEU A 46 3.33 6.77 -1.00
CA LEU A 46 2.48 7.63 -1.83
C LEU A 46 2.54 9.11 -1.44
N ASN A 47 2.90 9.43 -0.19
CA ASN A 47 2.97 10.83 0.23
C ASN A 47 4.29 11.47 -0.17
N SER A 48 4.16 12.61 -0.86
CA SER A 48 5.23 13.59 -1.05
C SER A 48 5.89 13.97 0.29
N LEU A 49 7.17 14.32 0.23
CA LEU A 49 8.02 14.64 1.39
C LEU A 49 7.37 15.67 2.33
N SER A 50 6.62 16.62 1.77
CA SER A 50 5.92 17.68 2.52
C SER A 50 4.57 17.25 3.13
N MET A 51 3.89 16.26 2.54
CA MET A 51 2.55 15.81 2.94
C MET A 51 2.56 14.57 3.83
N ARG A 52 3.70 13.90 3.97
CA ARG A 52 3.85 12.61 4.68
C ARG A 52 3.23 12.60 6.08
N THR A 53 3.45 13.64 6.87
CA THR A 53 2.88 13.73 8.23
C THR A 53 1.36 13.85 8.23
N LYS A 54 0.79 14.62 7.29
CA LYS A 54 -0.65 14.80 7.16
C LYS A 54 -1.33 13.51 6.68
N GLY A 55 -0.71 12.82 5.73
CA GLY A 55 -1.21 11.52 5.25
C GLY A 55 -1.08 10.40 6.28
N ALA A 56 0.01 10.37 7.07
CA ALA A 56 0.15 9.42 8.18
C ALA A 56 -0.89 9.66 9.29
N ALA A 57 -1.17 10.93 9.62
CA ALA A 57 -2.22 11.29 10.57
C ALA A 57 -3.61 10.86 10.07
N LEU A 58 -3.91 11.07 8.78
CA LEU A 58 -5.16 10.60 8.18
C LEU A 58 -5.25 9.07 8.18
N GLY A 59 -4.17 8.36 7.86
CA GLY A 59 -4.10 6.90 7.93
C GLY A 59 -4.40 6.37 9.34
N THR A 60 -3.89 7.07 10.37
CA THR A 60 -4.16 6.73 11.78
C THR A 60 -5.60 7.07 12.16
N ALA A 61 -6.15 8.19 11.67
CA ALA A 61 -7.55 8.55 11.87
C ALA A 61 -8.48 7.50 11.24
N THR A 62 -8.21 7.05 10.02
CA THR A 62 -8.97 5.97 9.38
C THR A 62 -8.77 4.63 10.11
N ASN A 63 -7.63 4.38 10.75
CA ASN A 63 -7.44 3.18 11.57
C ASN A 63 -8.44 3.08 12.75
N SER A 64 -9.06 4.20 13.16
CA SER A 64 -10.14 4.20 14.15
C SER A 64 -11.39 3.43 13.70
N THR A 65 -11.58 3.19 12.39
CA THR A 65 -12.71 2.40 11.89
C THR A 65 -12.63 0.92 12.30
N ASN A 66 -11.46 0.42 12.74
CA ASN A 66 -11.38 -0.92 13.32
C ASN A 66 -12.24 -1.04 14.57
N PHE A 67 -12.35 0.03 15.37
CA PHE A 67 -13.23 0.06 16.54
C PHE A 67 -14.70 -0.14 16.13
N MET A 68 -15.14 0.56 15.07
CA MET A 68 -16.49 0.42 14.53
C MET A 68 -16.78 -1.03 14.09
N VAL A 69 -15.84 -1.69 13.43
CA VAL A 69 -16.01 -3.09 12.99
C VAL A 69 -16.10 -4.04 14.18
N VAL A 70 -15.30 -3.83 15.22
CA VAL A 70 -15.35 -4.64 16.45
C VAL A 70 -16.68 -4.50 17.16
N GLU A 71 -17.26 -3.31 17.24
CA GLU A 71 -18.58 -3.06 17.85
C GLU A 71 -19.76 -3.63 17.02
N ILE A 72 -19.66 -3.60 15.69
CA ILE A 72 -20.70 -4.15 14.80
C ILE A 72 -20.70 -5.69 14.80
N THR A 73 -19.52 -6.31 14.95
CA THR A 73 -19.34 -7.77 14.89
C THR A 73 -20.20 -8.58 15.89
N PRO A 74 -20.29 -8.26 17.20
CA PRO A 74 -21.09 -9.02 18.14
C PRO A 74 -22.59 -8.95 17.81
N VAL A 75 -23.10 -7.78 17.42
CA VAL A 75 -24.50 -7.59 17.00
C VAL A 75 -24.78 -8.33 15.69
N GLY A 76 -23.81 -8.32 14.77
CA GLY A 76 -23.90 -9.04 13.49
C GLY A 76 -23.94 -10.56 13.66
N ILE A 77 -23.11 -11.14 14.53
CA ILE A 77 -23.10 -12.58 14.80
C ILE A 77 -24.38 -13.03 15.52
N GLN A 78 -24.92 -12.22 16.43
CA GLN A 78 -26.16 -12.54 17.13
C GLN A 78 -27.37 -12.62 16.19
N ASN A 79 -27.47 -11.70 15.22
CA ASN A 79 -28.59 -11.63 14.30
C ASN A 79 -28.43 -12.52 13.06
N LEU A 80 -27.24 -12.56 12.44
CA LEU A 80 -26.99 -13.24 11.17
C LEU A 80 -26.24 -14.58 11.31
N ARG A 81 -25.72 -14.90 12.51
CA ARG A 81 -24.97 -16.15 12.78
C ARG A 81 -23.89 -16.40 11.73
N GLY A 82 -23.89 -17.59 11.12
CA GLY A 82 -22.92 -17.99 10.09
C GLY A 82 -22.96 -17.16 8.81
N LYS A 83 -24.06 -16.44 8.52
CA LYS A 83 -24.17 -15.59 7.32
C LYS A 83 -23.36 -14.31 7.46
N PHE A 84 -23.01 -13.89 8.68
CA PHE A 84 -22.16 -12.71 8.91
C PHE A 84 -20.78 -12.85 8.26
N TYR A 85 -20.22 -14.07 8.23
CA TYR A 85 -18.95 -14.35 7.58
C TYR A 85 -19.00 -14.12 6.05
N ILE A 86 -20.15 -14.31 5.41
CA ILE A 86 -20.33 -14.04 3.96
C ILE A 86 -20.19 -12.55 3.69
N THR A 87 -20.76 -11.69 4.54
CA THR A 87 -20.63 -10.24 4.42
C THR A 87 -19.17 -9.81 4.51
N SER A 88 -18.39 -10.36 5.46
CA SER A 88 -16.96 -10.10 5.56
C SER A 88 -16.19 -10.54 4.30
N THR A 89 -16.56 -11.67 3.70
CA THR A 89 -15.99 -12.12 2.42
C THR A 89 -16.29 -11.15 1.27
N VAL A 90 -17.54 -10.69 1.13
CA VAL A 90 -17.92 -9.73 0.09
C VAL A 90 -17.16 -8.42 0.23
N PHE A 91 -16.99 -7.90 1.45
CA PHE A 91 -16.15 -6.72 1.69
C PHE A 91 -14.70 -6.96 1.29
N ASN A 92 -14.13 -8.13 1.60
CA ASN A 92 -12.77 -8.48 1.18
C ASN A 92 -12.63 -8.53 -0.34
N PHE A 93 -13.58 -9.14 -1.05
CA PHE A 93 -13.60 -9.16 -2.52
C PHE A 93 -13.81 -7.78 -3.14
N ALA A 94 -14.58 -6.90 -2.51
CA ALA A 94 -14.78 -5.53 -2.98
C ALA A 94 -13.51 -4.68 -2.91
N PHE A 95 -12.55 -5.02 -2.03
CA PHE A 95 -11.25 -4.34 -2.00
C PHE A 95 -10.38 -4.67 -3.22
N VAL A 96 -10.52 -5.85 -3.82
CA VAL A 96 -9.70 -6.26 -4.99
C VAL A 96 -9.83 -5.28 -6.17
N PRO A 97 -11.03 -4.93 -6.67
CA PRO A 97 -11.16 -3.96 -7.76
C PRO A 97 -10.77 -2.53 -7.33
N ILE A 98 -10.96 -2.17 -6.06
CA ILE A 98 -10.54 -0.86 -5.54
C ILE A 98 -9.02 -0.74 -5.59
N VAL A 99 -8.29 -1.77 -5.13
CA VAL A 99 -6.83 -1.78 -5.20
C VAL A 99 -6.37 -1.71 -6.65
N TYR A 100 -6.95 -2.51 -7.53
CA TYR A 100 -6.59 -2.51 -8.95
C TYR A 100 -6.80 -1.17 -9.67
N LEU A 101 -7.85 -0.41 -9.32
CA LEU A 101 -8.20 0.84 -10.02
C LEU A 101 -7.50 2.08 -9.46
N PHE A 102 -7.24 2.12 -8.15
CA PHE A 102 -6.81 3.32 -7.44
C PHE A 102 -5.36 3.27 -6.95
N TYR A 103 -4.73 2.11 -6.86
CA TYR A 103 -3.37 2.00 -6.33
C TYR A 103 -2.34 1.86 -7.45
N PRO A 104 -1.41 2.83 -7.60
CA PRO A 104 -0.28 2.69 -8.51
C PRO A 104 0.79 1.77 -7.90
N GLU A 105 1.51 1.09 -8.79
CA GLU A 105 2.66 0.27 -8.45
C GLU A 105 3.82 1.19 -8.01
N THR A 106 4.19 1.10 -6.73
CA THR A 106 5.26 1.92 -6.12
C THR A 106 6.61 1.19 -6.05
N ALA A 107 6.66 -0.10 -6.41
CA ALA A 107 7.88 -0.89 -6.34
C ALA A 107 9.00 -0.32 -7.24
N ASN A 108 10.24 -0.33 -6.73
CA ASN A 108 11.45 0.12 -7.44
C ASN A 108 11.45 1.57 -7.95
N ARG A 109 10.65 2.46 -7.35
CA ARG A 109 10.65 3.90 -7.67
C ARG A 109 11.33 4.73 -6.60
N SER A 110 12.00 5.80 -7.00
CA SER A 110 12.52 6.78 -6.05
C SER A 110 11.37 7.64 -5.51
N LEU A 111 11.54 8.19 -4.31
CA LEU A 111 10.56 9.11 -3.72
C LEU A 111 10.35 10.37 -4.58
N GLU A 112 11.38 10.79 -5.33
CA GLU A 112 11.29 11.93 -6.27
C GLU A 112 10.45 11.61 -7.52
N ASP A 113 10.54 10.38 -8.01
CA ASP A 113 9.76 9.93 -9.18
C ASP A 113 8.27 9.84 -8.84
N ILE A 114 7.94 9.38 -7.62
CA ILE A 114 6.56 9.30 -7.13
C ILE A 114 5.98 10.70 -6.92
N ASP A 115 6.73 11.63 -6.34
CA ASP A 115 6.28 13.01 -6.15
C ASP A 115 6.00 13.70 -7.49
N ARG A 116 6.85 13.49 -8.49
CA ARG A 116 6.65 14.01 -9.86
C ARG A 116 5.45 13.37 -10.53
N PHE A 117 5.28 12.05 -10.41
CA PHE A 117 4.10 11.35 -10.93
C PHE A 117 2.81 11.92 -10.33
N MET A 118 2.76 12.14 -9.01
CA MET A 118 1.58 12.72 -8.35
C MET A 118 1.29 14.17 -8.79
N GLN A 119 2.32 14.95 -9.15
CA GLN A 119 2.17 16.30 -9.68
C GLN A 119 1.68 16.31 -11.15
N GLU A 120 2.11 15.34 -11.95
CA GLU A 120 1.73 15.23 -13.37
C GLU A 120 0.40 14.47 -13.56
N SER A 121 0.02 13.58 -12.64
CA SER A 121 -1.18 12.77 -12.76
C SER A 121 -2.43 13.56 -12.38
N ASN A 122 -3.17 14.05 -13.37
CA ASN A 122 -4.48 14.69 -13.19
C ASN A 122 -5.67 13.70 -13.16
N GLY A 123 -5.41 12.39 -13.17
CA GLY A 123 -6.44 11.34 -13.21
C GLY A 123 -6.53 10.57 -11.89
N VAL A 124 -7.74 10.37 -11.38
CA VAL A 124 -8.01 9.55 -10.18
C VAL A 124 -7.85 8.05 -10.46
N PHE A 125 -7.95 7.64 -11.72
CA PHE A 125 -7.87 6.25 -12.14
C PHE A 125 -6.47 5.91 -12.65
N VAL A 126 -5.80 4.98 -11.97
CA VAL A 126 -4.43 4.55 -12.25
C VAL A 126 -4.35 3.62 -13.46
N HIS A 127 -5.41 2.86 -13.74
CA HIS A 127 -5.48 1.90 -14.86
C HIS A 127 -5.21 2.52 -16.25
N ASN A 128 -5.45 3.83 -16.41
CA ASN A 128 -5.25 4.52 -17.69
C ASN A 128 -3.80 4.91 -17.96
N VAL A 129 -2.88 4.68 -17.01
CA VAL A 129 -1.47 5.04 -17.13
C VAL A 129 -0.62 3.77 -17.02
N PRO A 130 -0.18 3.16 -18.14
CA PRO A 130 0.62 1.93 -18.09
C PRO A 130 1.96 2.11 -17.35
N GLU A 131 2.46 3.35 -17.28
CA GLU A 131 3.65 3.72 -16.48
C GLU A 131 3.45 3.59 -14.96
N ALA A 132 2.18 3.57 -14.50
CA ALA A 132 1.79 3.48 -13.10
C ALA A 132 1.41 2.06 -12.64
N THR A 133 1.34 1.09 -13.57
CA THR A 133 1.05 -0.33 -13.27
C THR A 133 2.29 -1.23 -13.45
N GLY A 134 3.37 -0.71 -14.05
CA GLY A 134 4.60 -1.44 -14.28
C GLY A 134 5.53 -1.48 -13.06
N VAL A 135 6.00 -2.70 -12.73
CA VAL A 135 7.01 -2.96 -11.68
C VAL A 135 8.40 -2.41 -12.05
N GLU A 136 8.69 -2.35 -13.34
CA GLU A 136 9.94 -1.79 -13.85
C GLU A 136 9.89 -0.27 -13.81
N ARG A 137 11.05 0.38 -13.59
CA ARG A 137 11.20 1.83 -13.62
C ARG A 137 11.32 2.33 -15.08
N PRO A 138 10.31 2.98 -15.67
CA PRO A 138 10.44 4.30 -16.23
C PRO A 138 11.74 4.63 -16.92
N LEU A 139 12.02 4.19 -18.15
CA LEU A 139 13.23 4.64 -18.86
C LEU A 139 13.33 6.18 -18.88
N ARG A 140 12.18 6.88 -18.90
CA ARG A 140 12.10 8.35 -18.77
C ARG A 140 12.70 8.88 -17.46
N PHE A 141 12.45 8.22 -16.33
CA PHE A 141 12.99 8.62 -15.03
C PHE A 141 14.49 8.32 -14.93
N VAL A 142 14.95 7.21 -15.51
CA VAL A 142 16.38 6.86 -15.58
C VAL A 142 17.14 7.86 -16.47
N ALA A 143 16.56 8.26 -17.61
CA ALA A 143 17.15 9.26 -18.49
C ALA A 143 17.30 10.63 -17.82
N LEU A 144 16.27 11.09 -17.09
CA LEU A 144 16.30 12.35 -16.35
C LEU A 144 17.33 12.36 -15.21
N GLU A 145 17.52 11.23 -14.52
CA GLU A 145 18.54 11.09 -13.49
C GLU A 145 19.95 11.16 -14.09
N ASN A 146 20.18 10.50 -15.23
CA ASN A 146 21.44 10.59 -15.96
C ASN A 146 21.75 12.02 -16.45
N GLU A 147 20.74 12.75 -16.96
CA GLU A 147 20.91 14.16 -17.34
C GLU A 147 21.27 15.04 -16.14
N ARG A 148 20.63 14.84 -14.98
CA ARG A 148 20.96 15.56 -13.75
C ARG A 148 22.39 15.28 -13.27
N LEU A 149 22.84 14.03 -13.34
CA LEU A 149 24.21 13.66 -12.98
C LEU A 149 25.23 14.30 -13.91
N GLN A 150 24.95 14.35 -15.22
CA GLN A 150 25.82 15.03 -16.19
C GLN A 150 25.88 16.54 -15.95
N LEU A 151 24.73 17.19 -15.74
CA LEU A 151 24.66 18.62 -15.41
C LEU A 151 25.41 18.94 -14.12
N GLY A 152 25.23 18.11 -13.09
CA GLY A 152 25.96 18.24 -11.82
C GLY A 152 27.47 18.11 -12.00
N ALA A 153 27.92 17.15 -12.81
CA ALA A 153 29.33 16.95 -13.14
C ALA A 153 29.92 18.17 -13.90
N THR A 154 29.22 18.68 -14.91
CA THR A 154 29.65 19.87 -15.67
C THR A 154 29.74 21.12 -14.78
N ILE A 155 28.78 21.32 -13.86
CA ILE A 155 28.81 22.44 -12.92
C ILE A 155 29.96 22.29 -11.92
N ALA A 156 30.24 21.06 -11.46
CA ALA A 156 31.38 20.78 -10.57
C ALA A 156 32.72 21.06 -11.27
N GLU A 157 32.89 20.61 -12.51
CA GLU A 157 34.07 20.92 -13.33
C GLU A 157 34.25 22.43 -13.55
N GLY A 158 33.16 23.15 -13.87
CA GLY A 158 33.20 24.60 -14.02
C GLY A 158 33.61 25.33 -12.73
N LYS A 159 33.15 24.87 -11.56
CA LYS A 159 33.55 25.43 -10.26
C LYS A 159 34.99 25.10 -9.88
N MET A 160 35.48 23.90 -10.17
CA MET A 160 36.89 23.54 -9.94
C MET A 160 37.82 24.36 -10.83
N GLY A 161 37.45 24.56 -12.11
CA GLY A 161 38.19 25.42 -13.03
C GLY A 161 38.24 26.87 -12.56
N ALA A 162 37.12 27.42 -12.11
CA ALA A 162 37.06 28.79 -11.55
C ALA A 162 37.88 28.93 -10.25
N GLY A 163 37.78 27.97 -9.32
CA GLY A 163 38.55 27.99 -8.08
C GLY A 163 40.06 27.83 -8.29
N GLN A 164 40.49 27.12 -9.33
CA GLN A 164 41.89 26.94 -9.68
C GLN A 164 42.49 28.15 -10.42
N MET A 165 41.65 28.96 -11.06
CA MET A 165 42.01 30.27 -11.63
C MET A 165 42.18 31.32 -10.52
N GLU A 166 41.24 31.38 -9.57
CA GLU A 166 41.28 32.33 -8.43
C GLU A 166 42.51 32.10 -7.53
N HIS A 167 42.91 30.84 -7.31
CA HIS A 167 44.11 30.51 -6.54
C HIS A 167 45.42 30.84 -7.29
N LYS A 168 45.39 30.97 -8.62
CA LYS A 168 46.57 31.36 -9.43
C LYS A 168 46.76 32.87 -9.52
N GLU A 169 45.70 33.66 -9.38
CA GLU A 169 45.78 35.14 -9.42
C GLU A 169 46.15 35.77 -8.07
N THR A 170 46.15 34.99 -6.98
CA THR A 170 46.51 35.45 -5.62
C THR A 170 47.96 35.16 -5.21
N VAL A 171 48.81 34.65 -6.13
CA VAL A 171 50.24 34.40 -5.91
C VAL A 171 51.11 35.30 -6.79
#